data_AF-A0A1V3QU48-F1
#
_entry.id   AF-A0A1V3QU48-F1
#
_cell.length_a   1.000
_cell.length_b   1.000
_cell.length_c   1.000
_cell.angle_alpha   90.00
_cell.angle_beta   90.00
_cell.angle_gamma   90.00
#
_symmetry.space_group_name_H-M   'P 1'
#
loop_
_entity.id
_entity.type
_entity.pdbx_description
1 polymer ?
#
loop_
_entity_poly.entity_id
_entity_poly.type
_entity_poly.pdbx_seq_one_letter_code
_entity_poly.pdbx_strand_id
1 'polypeptide(L)'
;MWDDFDDNEEWEDGSEFDPKAQRDQIYSHPLMQKANEIVSLTHALVGSLDEARKELYGGMMMEDAMIICAKFAGAHGVDAYILKMENATIMKVHARHLNSMTYQLAMEETHAEEHLNLLREAVEEFRLLFVDWIKTFDSAERYDDGWGLFI
;
A
#
# COMPACT_ATOMS: atom_id res chain seq x y z
N MET A 1 34.38 -53.25 13.22
CA MET A 1 33.48 -53.37 14.38
C MET A 1 33.68 -52.10 15.20
N TRP A 2 32.84 -51.07 15.14
CA TRP A 2 31.45 -50.95 14.66
C TRP A 2 31.28 -49.78 13.70
N ASP A 3 30.36 -49.95 12.75
CA ASP A 3 29.68 -48.91 11.97
C ASP A 3 28.75 -48.08 12.89
N ASP A 4 28.21 -47.00 12.33
CA ASP A 4 27.03 -46.26 12.78
C ASP A 4 27.25 -45.12 13.80
N PHE A 5 27.74 -43.99 13.29
CA PHE A 5 27.07 -42.71 13.55
C PHE A 5 26.79 -42.06 12.20
N ASP A 6 25.67 -42.50 11.63
CA ASP A 6 24.94 -41.83 10.57
C ASP A 6 24.44 -40.50 11.13
N ASP A 7 25.29 -39.46 11.12
CA ASP A 7 24.88 -38.07 11.36
C ASP A 7 24.21 -37.49 10.09
N ASN A 8 23.31 -38.26 9.46
CA ASN A 8 22.21 -37.71 8.67
C ASN A 8 21.10 -37.23 9.63
N GLU A 9 21.44 -36.33 10.54
CA GLU A 9 20.45 -35.32 10.92
C GLU A 9 20.42 -34.33 9.76
N GLU A 10 19.74 -34.72 8.67
CA GLU A 10 19.11 -33.76 7.78
C GLU A 10 18.24 -32.89 8.67
N TRP A 11 18.76 -31.72 9.02
CA TRP A 11 17.97 -30.63 9.53
C TRP A 11 16.89 -30.41 8.47
N GLU A 12 15.68 -30.93 8.71
CA GLU A 12 14.50 -30.57 7.93
C GLU A 12 14.45 -29.05 7.98
N ASP A 13 14.84 -28.43 6.86
CA ASP A 13 14.83 -26.99 6.65
C ASP A 13 13.37 -26.52 6.72
N GLY A 14 12.93 -26.28 7.95
CA GLY A 14 11.60 -25.83 8.29
C GLY A 14 11.39 -24.45 7.71
N SER A 15 10.82 -24.42 6.50
CA SER A 15 10.44 -23.25 5.71
C SER A 15 11.62 -22.37 5.27
N GLU A 16 12.21 -22.72 4.14
CA GLU A 16 13.09 -21.83 3.38
C GLU A 16 12.36 -20.51 3.10
N PHE A 17 12.78 -19.44 3.76
CA PHE A 17 12.27 -18.09 3.50
C PHE A 17 12.57 -17.75 2.03
N ASP A 18 11.53 -17.69 1.20
CA ASP A 18 11.64 -17.26 -0.20
C ASP A 18 11.17 -15.80 -0.36
N PRO A 19 12.10 -14.84 -0.49
CA PRO A 19 11.77 -13.43 -0.70
C PRO A 19 10.99 -13.19 -2.00
N LYS A 20 11.18 -14.03 -3.02
CA LYS A 20 10.52 -13.86 -4.32
C LYS A 20 9.05 -14.21 -4.21
N ALA A 21 8.73 -15.36 -3.60
CA ALA A 21 7.34 -15.77 -3.38
C ALA A 21 6.55 -14.72 -2.58
N GLN A 22 7.11 -14.17 -1.51
CA GLN A 22 6.45 -13.11 -0.73
C GLN A 22 6.21 -11.84 -1.55
N ARG A 23 7.22 -11.42 -2.32
CA ARG A 23 7.07 -10.26 -3.22
C ARG A 23 5.95 -10.54 -4.22
N ASP A 24 5.95 -11.69 -4.86
CA ASP A 24 4.98 -12.03 -5.90
C ASP A 24 3.55 -12.10 -5.33
N GLN A 25 3.37 -12.59 -4.10
CA GLN A 25 2.09 -12.52 -3.38
C GLN A 25 1.62 -11.07 -3.19
N ILE A 26 2.48 -10.18 -2.71
CA ILE A 26 2.17 -8.76 -2.50
C ILE A 26 1.72 -8.10 -3.80
N TYR A 27 2.49 -8.25 -4.89
CA TYR A 27 2.19 -7.57 -6.17
C TYR A 27 1.04 -8.22 -6.97
N SER A 28 0.69 -9.47 -6.66
CA SER A 28 -0.50 -10.12 -7.22
C SER A 28 -1.80 -9.68 -6.55
N HIS A 29 -1.73 -9.08 -5.35
CA HIS A 29 -2.92 -8.70 -4.59
C HIS A 29 -3.70 -7.57 -5.30
N PRO A 30 -5.04 -7.67 -5.47
CA PRO A 30 -5.83 -6.68 -6.19
C PRO A 30 -5.68 -5.25 -5.67
N LEU A 31 -5.62 -5.09 -4.34
CA LEU A 31 -5.40 -3.77 -3.71
C LEU A 31 -4.04 -3.17 -4.07
N MET A 32 -2.98 -3.99 -4.15
CA MET A 32 -1.64 -3.53 -4.55
C MET A 32 -1.60 -3.16 -6.03
N GLN A 33 -2.25 -3.94 -6.89
CA GLN A 33 -2.36 -3.61 -8.31
C GLN A 33 -3.04 -2.26 -8.51
N LYS A 34 -4.17 -2.03 -7.83
CA LYS A 34 -4.87 -0.74 -7.87
C LYS A 34 -4.04 0.40 -7.27
N ALA A 35 -3.26 0.16 -6.21
CA ALA A 35 -2.34 1.17 -5.68
C ALA A 35 -1.23 1.55 -6.70
N ASN A 36 -0.67 0.58 -7.43
CA ASN A 36 0.31 0.87 -8.49
C ASN A 36 -0.31 1.62 -9.68
N GLU A 37 -1.57 1.34 -10.00
CA GLU A 37 -2.32 2.12 -10.99
C GLU A 37 -2.47 3.58 -10.54
N ILE A 38 -2.80 3.83 -9.27
CA ILE A 38 -2.84 5.19 -8.69
C ILE A 38 -1.48 5.88 -8.82
N VAL A 39 -0.36 5.18 -8.57
CA VAL A 39 0.99 5.74 -8.78
C VAL A 39 1.20 6.13 -10.24
N SER A 40 0.81 5.27 -11.17
CA SER A 40 0.97 5.49 -12.61
C SER A 40 0.14 6.67 -13.12
N LEU A 41 -1.13 6.74 -12.70
CA LEU A 41 -2.04 7.85 -13.03
C LEU A 41 -1.57 9.17 -12.41
N THR A 42 -1.10 9.13 -11.16
CA THR A 42 -0.53 10.32 -10.51
C THR A 42 0.71 10.81 -11.24
N HIS A 43 1.61 9.92 -11.64
CA HIS A 43 2.80 10.29 -12.41
C HIS A 43 2.42 10.93 -13.75
N ALA A 44 1.44 10.36 -14.46
CA ALA A 44 0.94 10.93 -15.72
C ALA A 44 0.33 12.33 -15.51
N LEU A 45 -0.52 12.50 -14.49
CA LEU A 45 -1.11 13.78 -14.13
C LEU A 45 -0.03 14.82 -13.81
N VAL A 46 0.90 14.50 -12.91
CA VAL A 46 1.99 15.41 -12.52
C VAL A 46 2.88 15.75 -13.72
N GLY A 47 3.09 14.82 -14.65
CA GLY A 47 3.81 15.05 -15.89
C GLY A 47 3.09 15.98 -16.88
N SER A 48 1.77 16.12 -16.76
CA SER A 48 0.93 17.00 -17.59
C SER A 48 0.79 18.43 -17.04
N LEU A 49 1.15 18.66 -15.79
CA LEU A 49 1.09 19.99 -15.16
C LEU A 49 2.18 20.91 -15.71
N ASP A 50 1.92 22.23 -15.70
CA ASP A 50 2.97 23.22 -15.88
C ASP A 50 3.97 23.19 -14.71
N GLU A 51 5.14 23.80 -14.92
CA GLU A 51 6.24 23.75 -13.96
C GLU A 51 5.88 24.34 -12.59
N ALA A 52 5.09 25.41 -12.52
CA ALA A 52 4.74 26.03 -11.25
C ALA A 52 3.87 25.09 -10.40
N ARG A 53 2.88 24.44 -11.01
CA ARG A 53 2.01 23.47 -10.32
C ARG A 53 2.72 22.16 -10.03
N LYS A 54 3.60 21.72 -10.91
CA LYS A 54 4.44 20.55 -10.69
C LYS A 54 5.38 20.73 -9.50
N GLU A 55 6.02 21.89 -9.37
CA GLU A 55 6.86 22.23 -8.21
C GLU A 55 6.04 22.31 -6.92
N LEU A 56 4.84 22.90 -7.00
CA LEU A 56 3.98 23.09 -5.82
C LEU A 56 3.30 21.80 -5.35
N TYR A 57 2.80 20.96 -6.26
CA TYR A 57 1.95 19.80 -5.91
C TYR A 57 2.60 18.45 -6.23
N GLY A 58 3.46 18.38 -7.24
CA GLY A 58 3.92 17.12 -7.82
C GLY A 58 4.59 16.20 -6.81
N GLY A 59 5.43 16.76 -5.94
CA GLY A 59 6.07 15.99 -4.86
C GLY A 59 5.07 15.37 -3.90
N MET A 60 4.12 16.16 -3.39
CA MET A 60 3.10 15.70 -2.45
C MET A 60 2.18 14.64 -3.06
N MET A 61 1.76 14.82 -4.31
CA MET A 61 0.92 13.84 -4.99
C MET A 61 1.63 12.50 -5.18
N MET A 62 2.89 12.52 -5.63
CA MET A 62 3.68 11.31 -5.80
C MET A 62 3.97 10.62 -4.46
N GLU A 63 4.25 11.39 -3.41
CA GLU A 63 4.43 10.85 -2.06
C GLU A 63 3.18 10.10 -1.58
N ASP A 64 2.00 10.71 -1.68
CA ASP A 64 0.75 10.05 -1.30
C ASP A 64 0.53 8.74 -2.03
N ALA A 65 0.72 8.74 -3.35
CA ALA A 65 0.52 7.55 -4.17
C ALA A 65 1.50 6.43 -3.79
N MET A 66 2.78 6.76 -3.56
CA MET A 66 3.81 5.77 -3.21
C MET A 66 3.67 5.23 -1.79
N ILE A 67 3.27 6.06 -0.81
CA ILE A 67 3.08 5.63 0.58
C ILE A 67 1.99 4.57 0.67
N ILE A 68 0.92 4.66 -0.13
CA ILE A 68 -0.14 3.65 -0.16
C ILE A 68 0.46 2.25 -0.45
N CYS A 69 1.32 2.13 -1.47
CA CYS A 69 1.98 0.88 -1.82
C CYS A 69 2.91 0.39 -0.69
N ALA A 70 3.74 1.30 -0.15
CA ALA A 70 4.70 0.94 0.90
C ALA A 70 4.01 0.42 2.17
N LYS A 71 2.90 1.05 2.58
CA LYS A 71 2.14 0.66 3.77
C LYS A 71 1.33 -0.61 3.57
N PHE A 72 0.83 -0.86 2.35
CA PHE A 72 0.24 -2.16 2.03
C PHE A 72 1.28 -3.28 2.18
N ALA A 73 2.47 -3.12 1.60
CA ALA A 73 3.54 -4.12 1.69
C ALA A 73 3.94 -4.38 3.16
N GLY A 74 4.06 -3.32 3.97
CA GLY A 74 4.33 -3.43 5.40
C GLY A 74 3.23 -4.15 6.19
N ALA A 75 1.96 -3.91 5.87
CA ALA A 75 0.83 -4.59 6.50
C ALA A 75 0.68 -6.06 6.07
N HIS A 76 1.06 -6.39 4.83
CA HIS A 76 0.93 -7.74 4.29
C HIS A 76 1.94 -8.71 4.90
N GLY A 77 3.12 -8.24 5.31
CA GLY A 77 4.20 -9.07 5.87
C GLY A 77 4.12 -9.31 7.38
N VAL A 78 3.04 -8.88 8.05
CA VAL A 78 2.92 -8.90 9.52
C VAL A 78 1.53 -9.39 9.87
N ASP A 79 1.36 -10.21 10.93
CA ASP A 79 0.05 -10.67 11.39
C ASP A 79 -0.56 -9.85 12.53
N ALA A 80 0.25 -9.04 13.21
CA ALA A 80 -0.19 -8.19 14.31
C ALA A 80 -1.30 -7.20 13.88
N TYR A 81 -2.48 -7.35 14.49
CA TYR A 81 -3.67 -6.56 14.21
C TYR A 81 -3.42 -5.05 14.28
N ILE A 82 -2.79 -4.56 15.36
CA ILE A 82 -2.55 -3.13 15.55
C ILE A 82 -1.66 -2.59 14.44
N LEU A 83 -0.54 -3.26 14.13
CA LEU A 83 0.36 -2.84 13.05
C LEU A 83 -0.35 -2.83 11.68
N LYS A 84 -1.23 -3.81 11.40
CA LYS A 84 -2.09 -3.79 10.19
C LYS A 84 -2.99 -2.56 10.17
N MET A 85 -3.67 -2.26 11.29
CA MET A 85 -4.59 -1.12 11.42
C MET A 85 -3.88 0.23 11.30
N GLU A 86 -2.67 0.37 11.84
CA GLU A 86 -1.85 1.58 11.70
C GLU A 86 -1.48 1.83 10.24
N ASN A 87 -0.93 0.81 9.55
CA ASN A 87 -0.59 0.91 8.14
C ASN A 87 -1.81 1.22 7.29
N ALA A 88 -2.95 0.55 7.54
CA ALA A 88 -4.20 0.83 6.85
C ALA A 88 -4.69 2.27 7.08
N THR A 89 -4.53 2.80 8.31
CA THR A 89 -4.88 4.18 8.62
C THR A 89 -4.04 5.17 7.82
N ILE A 90 -2.72 4.94 7.72
CA ILE A 90 -1.83 5.77 6.90
C ILE A 90 -2.24 5.71 5.43
N MET A 91 -2.48 4.51 4.87
CA MET A 91 -2.98 4.35 3.49
C MET A 91 -4.24 5.17 3.24
N LYS A 92 -5.21 5.11 4.15
CA LYS A 92 -6.46 5.87 4.06
C LYS A 92 -6.23 7.38 4.07
N VAL A 93 -5.33 7.87 4.91
CA VAL A 93 -5.00 9.30 4.99
C VAL A 93 -4.41 9.79 3.67
N HIS A 94 -3.41 9.09 3.12
CA HIS A 94 -2.78 9.46 1.85
C HIS A 94 -3.75 9.33 0.66
N ALA A 95 -4.57 8.28 0.59
CA ALA A 95 -5.59 8.17 -0.46
C ALA A 95 -6.60 9.33 -0.42
N ARG A 96 -7.01 9.77 0.77
CA ARG A 96 -7.92 10.92 0.93
C ARG A 96 -7.23 12.24 0.58
N HIS A 97 -5.98 12.41 0.98
CA HIS A 97 -5.21 13.61 0.67
C HIS A 97 -5.00 13.74 -0.84
N LEU A 98 -4.57 12.65 -1.51
CA LEU A 98 -4.43 12.59 -2.96
C LEU A 98 -5.74 12.93 -3.68
N ASN A 99 -6.85 12.31 -3.26
CA ASN A 99 -8.17 12.63 -3.83
C ASN A 99 -8.51 14.12 -3.66
N SER A 100 -8.24 14.70 -2.49
CA SER A 100 -8.51 16.11 -2.23
C SER A 100 -7.67 17.04 -3.12
N MET A 101 -6.39 16.71 -3.34
CA MET A 101 -5.53 17.44 -4.27
C MET A 101 -6.05 17.42 -5.70
N THR A 102 -6.70 16.34 -6.15
CA THR A 102 -7.32 16.33 -7.48
C THR A 102 -8.40 17.41 -7.62
N TYR A 103 -9.18 17.70 -6.57
CA TYR A 103 -10.17 18.76 -6.61
C TYR A 103 -9.53 20.15 -6.55
N GLN A 104 -8.48 20.31 -5.74
CA GLN A 104 -7.70 21.54 -5.70
C GLN A 104 -7.15 21.90 -7.08
N LEU A 105 -6.52 20.95 -7.78
CA LEU A 105 -5.99 21.17 -9.13
C LEU A 105 -7.07 21.45 -10.19
N ALA A 106 -8.29 20.91 -10.01
CA ALA A 106 -9.40 21.22 -10.91
C ALA A 106 -9.87 22.68 -10.79
N MET A 107 -9.80 23.25 -9.58
CA MET A 107 -10.16 24.66 -9.34
C MET A 107 -9.19 25.64 -9.99
N GLU A 108 -7.99 25.17 -10.36
CA GLU A 108 -6.93 25.99 -10.93
C GLU A 108 -6.89 25.98 -12.47
N GLU A 109 -7.92 25.44 -13.13
CA GLU A 109 -8.08 25.42 -14.61
C GLU A 109 -6.90 24.76 -15.35
N THR A 110 -6.42 23.64 -14.82
CA THR A 110 -5.19 22.94 -15.26
C THR A 110 -5.27 22.25 -16.63
N HIS A 111 -6.40 22.29 -17.34
CA HIS A 111 -6.64 21.57 -18.60
C HIS A 111 -6.40 20.03 -18.52
N ALA A 112 -6.25 19.46 -17.32
CA ALA A 112 -5.95 18.06 -17.08
C ALA A 112 -7.17 17.26 -16.57
N GLU A 113 -8.38 17.67 -16.96
CA GLU A 113 -9.63 17.18 -16.36
C GLU A 113 -9.84 15.67 -16.53
N GLU A 114 -9.45 15.11 -17.68
CA GLU A 114 -9.51 13.67 -17.93
C GLU A 114 -8.57 12.89 -17.00
N HIS A 115 -7.33 13.35 -16.81
CA HIS A 115 -6.37 12.75 -15.87
C HIS A 115 -6.87 12.82 -14.43
N LEU A 116 -7.49 13.94 -14.04
CA LEU A 116 -8.06 14.11 -12.71
C LEU A 116 -9.22 13.14 -12.47
N ASN A 117 -10.11 12.95 -13.45
CA ASN A 117 -11.23 12.02 -13.32
C ASN A 117 -10.76 10.56 -13.25
N LEU A 118 -9.81 10.16 -14.10
CA LEU A 118 -9.22 8.81 -14.04
C LEU A 118 -8.59 8.52 -12.68
N LEU A 119 -7.85 9.49 -12.11
CA LEU A 119 -7.25 9.32 -10.80
C LEU A 119 -8.30 9.21 -9.68
N ARG A 120 -9.37 10.00 -9.73
CA ARG A 120 -10.48 9.94 -8.75
C ARG A 120 -11.19 8.59 -8.81
N GLU A 121 -11.48 8.09 -10.01
CA GLU A 121 -12.10 6.77 -10.22
C GLU A 121 -11.21 5.67 -9.64
N ALA A 122 -9.91 5.68 -9.94
CA ALA A 122 -8.97 4.71 -9.39
C ALA A 122 -8.89 4.76 -7.86
N VAL A 123 -8.95 5.95 -7.24
CA VAL A 123 -8.98 6.10 -5.77
C VAL A 123 -10.29 5.56 -5.18
N GLU A 124 -11.43 5.73 -5.85
CA GLU A 124 -12.70 5.17 -5.38
C GLU A 124 -12.72 3.64 -5.50
N GLU A 125 -12.23 3.08 -6.59
CA GLU A 125 -12.07 1.63 -6.75
C GLU A 125 -11.10 1.05 -5.70
N PHE A 126 -10.00 1.75 -5.45
CA PHE A 126 -9.09 1.41 -4.34
C PHE A 126 -9.81 1.42 -3.00
N ARG A 127 -10.66 2.41 -2.73
CA ARG A 127 -11.42 2.50 -1.47
C ARG A 127 -12.32 1.28 -1.27
N LEU A 128 -12.96 0.78 -2.32
CA LEU A 128 -13.79 -0.43 -2.26
C LEU A 128 -12.94 -1.66 -1.89
N LEU A 129 -11.85 -1.88 -2.61
CA LEU A 129 -10.91 -2.99 -2.34
C LEU A 129 -10.30 -2.89 -0.93
N PHE A 130 -9.99 -1.68 -0.47
CA PHE A 130 -9.42 -1.40 0.83
C PHE A 130 -10.37 -1.78 1.97
N VAL A 131 -11.67 -1.47 1.81
CA VAL A 131 -12.70 -1.85 2.79
C VAL A 131 -12.81 -3.37 2.90
N ASP A 132 -12.75 -4.09 1.78
CA ASP A 132 -12.79 -5.56 1.80
C ASP A 132 -11.52 -6.16 2.40
N TRP A 133 -10.37 -5.55 2.16
CA TRP A 133 -9.09 -5.96 2.76
C TRP A 133 -9.08 -5.78 4.29
N ILE A 134 -9.54 -4.65 4.84
CA ILE A 134 -9.56 -4.47 6.31
C ILE A 134 -10.43 -5.53 7.01
N LYS A 135 -11.52 -5.97 6.38
CA LYS A 135 -12.40 -7.00 6.97
C LYS A 135 -11.69 -8.33 7.19
N THR A 136 -10.54 -8.56 6.56
CA THR A 136 -9.76 -9.79 6.75
C THR A 136 -8.83 -9.71 7.96
N PHE A 137 -8.75 -8.58 8.67
CA PHE A 137 -7.85 -8.44 9.82
C PHE A 137 -8.45 -9.15 11.04
N ASP A 138 -7.68 -10.07 11.62
CA ASP A 138 -8.06 -10.77 12.84
C ASP A 138 -7.70 -9.92 14.07
N SER A 139 -8.71 -9.54 14.86
CA SER A 139 -8.55 -8.76 16.09
C SER A 139 -8.44 -9.62 17.36
N ALA A 140 -8.45 -10.96 17.25
CA ALA A 140 -8.49 -11.87 18.40
C ALA A 140 -7.27 -11.73 19.31
N GLU A 141 -6.08 -11.53 18.72
CA GLU A 141 -4.80 -11.43 19.45
C GLU A 141 -4.23 -10.00 19.47
N ARG A 142 -5.10 -8.99 19.66
CA ARG A 142 -4.63 -7.61 19.83
C ARG A 142 -3.93 -7.42 21.18
N TYR A 143 -2.74 -6.81 21.16
CA TYR A 143 -1.97 -6.43 22.35
C TYR A 143 -1.98 -4.91 22.52
N ASP A 144 -1.80 -4.41 23.74
CA ASP A 144 -1.70 -2.95 23.98
C ASP A 144 -0.29 -2.47 23.61
N ASP A 145 -0.20 -1.54 22.66
CA ASP A 145 1.05 -0.93 22.18
C ASP A 145 1.44 0.34 22.95
N GLY A 146 0.63 0.78 23.91
CA GLY A 146 0.83 1.96 24.75
C GLY A 146 0.33 3.27 24.16
N TRP A 147 -0.22 3.29 22.93
CA TRP A 147 -0.77 4.49 22.30
C TRP A 147 -2.29 4.60 22.45
N GLY A 148 -2.96 3.52 22.83
CA GLY A 148 -4.40 3.49 23.08
C GLY A 148 -5.27 3.57 21.83
N LEU A 149 -4.69 3.35 20.64
CA LEU A 149 -5.41 3.25 19.37
C LEU A 149 -5.73 1.79 19.07
N PHE A 150 -6.94 1.52 18.55
CA PHE A 150 -7.38 0.18 18.09
C PHE A 150 -7.51 -0.91 19.18
N ILE A 151 -7.51 -0.53 20.47
CA ILE A 151 -7.73 -1.38 21.66
C ILE A 151 -9.21 -1.45 22.04
#